data_AF-A0A6C0F1J8-F1
#
_entry.id   AF-A0A6C0F1J8-F1
#
_cell.length_a   1.000
_cell.length_b   1.000
_cell.length_c   1.000
_cell.angle_alpha   90.00
_cell.angle_beta   90.00
_cell.angle_gamma   90.00
#
_symmetry.space_group_name_H-M   'P 1'
#
loop_
_entity.id
_entity.type
_entity.pdbx_description
1 polymer ?
#
loop_
_entity_poly.entity_id
_entity_poly.type
_entity_poly.pdbx_seq_one_letter_code
_entity_poly.pdbx_strand_id
1 'polypeptide(L)'
;MSTPIEDKDTKNVDSGTDEDKCLTTKKRNRKHSAQSLPQGLEHHMMKKYVVYYREWIDRSHTKEREYFKIEKHPELPKSWTSSKSAKVKLSDKLADANKVIDDLEKKRKENLHNQTP
;
A
#
# COMPACT_ATOMS: atom_id res chain seq x y z
N MET A 1 -45.85 22.34 13.13
CA MET A 1 -45.20 22.97 11.96
C MET A 1 -44.45 21.86 11.24
N SER A 2 -45.04 21.29 10.19
CA SER A 2 -44.47 20.18 9.42
C SER A 2 -44.34 20.61 7.97
N THR A 3 -43.12 20.54 7.41
CA THR A 3 -42.75 20.48 5.97
C THR A 3 -41.23 20.19 5.88
N PRO A 4 -40.64 19.74 4.75
CA PRO A 4 -40.82 18.45 4.08
C PRO A 4 -39.45 17.76 3.76
N ILE A 5 -39.53 16.56 3.18
CA ILE A 5 -38.43 15.70 2.70
C ILE A 5 -37.81 16.29 1.41
N GLU A 6 -36.48 16.26 1.27
CA GLU A 6 -35.79 16.24 -0.03
C GLU A 6 -34.82 15.05 -0.08
N ASP A 7 -35.23 14.01 -0.80
CA ASP A 7 -34.36 12.98 -1.35
C ASP A 7 -33.50 13.60 -2.47
N LYS A 8 -32.18 13.41 -2.40
CA LYS A 8 -31.31 13.53 -3.57
C LYS A 8 -30.45 12.30 -3.73
N ASP A 9 -31.04 11.31 -4.38
CA ASP A 9 -30.33 10.38 -5.25
C ASP A 9 -29.47 11.17 -6.24
N THR A 10 -28.15 11.14 -6.08
CA THR A 10 -27.23 11.45 -7.19
C THR A 10 -26.44 10.21 -7.54
N LYS A 11 -26.95 9.54 -8.57
CA LYS A 11 -26.29 8.53 -9.38
C LYS A 11 -24.97 9.10 -9.92
N ASN A 12 -23.85 8.49 -9.57
CA ASN A 12 -22.63 8.55 -10.38
C ASN A 12 -22.33 7.09 -10.76
N VAL A 13 -23.01 6.58 -11.79
CA VAL A 13 -22.48 6.45 -13.16
C VAL A 13 -21.10 5.78 -13.13
N ASP A 14 -21.16 4.47 -13.26
CA ASP A 14 -20.08 3.61 -13.70
C ASP A 14 -19.64 4.06 -15.10
N SER A 15 -18.44 4.62 -15.21
CA SER A 15 -17.75 4.79 -16.49
C SER A 15 -16.52 3.90 -16.46
N GLY A 16 -16.70 2.67 -16.93
CA GLY A 16 -15.60 1.80 -17.32
C GLY A 16 -14.79 2.45 -18.44
N THR A 17 -13.47 2.41 -18.29
CA THR A 17 -12.54 2.52 -19.40
C THR A 17 -11.58 1.35 -19.23
N ASP A 18 -11.93 0.25 -19.89
CA ASP A 18 -11.09 -0.94 -20.04
C ASP A 18 -9.99 -0.63 -21.05
N GLU A 19 -8.90 -0.02 -20.60
CA GLU A 19 -7.67 0.07 -21.41
C GLU A 19 -6.47 -0.42 -20.57
N ASP A 20 -5.85 -1.49 -21.10
CA ASP A 20 -4.60 -2.13 -20.67
C ASP A 20 -4.51 -2.67 -19.23
N LYS A 21 -5.24 -3.76 -19.00
CA LYS A 21 -5.10 -4.63 -17.81
C LYS A 21 -3.79 -5.44 -17.85
N CYS A 22 -2.64 -4.75 -17.83
CA CYS A 22 -1.32 -5.36 -17.70
C CYS A 22 -1.11 -5.93 -16.28
N LEU A 23 -1.76 -7.04 -15.93
CA LEU A 23 -1.49 -7.91 -14.75
C LEU A 23 -1.20 -7.26 -13.38
N THR A 24 -1.51 -5.97 -13.17
CA THR A 24 -1.32 -5.31 -11.87
C THR A 24 -2.60 -5.49 -11.08
N THR A 25 -2.57 -6.44 -10.14
CA THR A 25 -3.68 -6.61 -9.20
C THR A 25 -3.85 -5.34 -8.38
N LYS A 26 -5.03 -4.69 -8.43
CA LYS A 26 -5.34 -3.45 -7.70
C LYS A 26 -5.10 -3.60 -6.20
N LYS A 27 -4.47 -2.61 -5.57
CA LYS A 27 -4.29 -2.58 -4.11
C LYS A 27 -5.64 -2.45 -3.42
N ARG A 28 -5.90 -3.31 -2.43
CA ARG A 28 -7.14 -3.27 -1.64
C ARG A 28 -7.17 -2.02 -0.77
N ASN A 29 -8.37 -1.44 -0.58
CA ASN A 29 -8.59 -0.34 0.36
C ASN A 29 -8.21 -0.72 1.78
N ARG A 30 -7.77 0.27 2.57
CA ARG A 30 -7.44 0.09 3.99
C ARG A 30 -8.69 -0.32 4.77
N LYS A 31 -8.52 -1.17 5.78
CA LYS A 31 -9.58 -1.50 6.74
C LYS A 31 -9.84 -0.29 7.64
N HIS A 32 -11.08 -0.13 8.11
CA HIS A 32 -11.44 0.92 9.06
C HIS A 32 -10.64 0.87 10.36
N SER A 33 -10.20 -0.33 10.78
CA SER A 33 -9.41 -0.56 11.99
C SER A 33 -7.90 -0.43 11.80
N ALA A 34 -7.42 -0.14 10.59
CA ALA A 34 -5.99 0.04 10.33
C ALA A 34 -5.49 1.35 10.94
N GLN A 35 -4.22 1.40 11.36
CA GLN A 35 -3.59 2.62 11.85
C GLN A 35 -3.75 3.76 10.83
N SER A 36 -3.92 5.00 11.29
CA SER A 36 -3.95 6.16 10.39
C SER A 36 -2.61 6.32 9.68
N LEU A 37 -2.64 6.77 8.43
CA LEU A 37 -1.42 7.14 7.73
C LEU A 37 -0.91 8.49 8.26
N PRO A 38 0.41 8.70 8.32
CA PRO A 38 0.99 9.98 8.67
C PRO A 38 0.62 11.03 7.63
N GLN A 39 0.64 12.30 8.06
CA GLN A 39 0.29 13.42 7.20
C GLN A 39 1.20 13.46 5.96
N GLY A 40 0.61 13.67 4.78
CA GLY A 40 1.32 13.70 3.51
C GLY A 40 1.63 12.32 2.92
N LEU A 41 1.24 11.22 3.57
CA LEU A 41 1.32 9.88 3.01
C LEU A 41 -0.07 9.36 2.63
N GLU A 42 -0.25 9.05 1.35
CA GLU A 42 -1.50 8.52 0.83
C GLU A 42 -1.43 7.03 0.50
N HIS A 43 -2.60 6.37 0.55
CA HIS A 43 -2.68 4.92 0.31
C HIS A 43 -2.28 4.52 -1.11
N HIS A 44 -2.58 5.36 -2.10
CA HIS A 44 -2.29 5.11 -3.50
C HIS A 44 -0.78 5.13 -3.82
N MET A 45 0.03 5.81 -2.98
CA MET A 45 1.48 5.90 -3.15
C MET A 45 2.20 4.58 -2.80
N MET A 46 1.57 3.69 -2.06
CA MET A 46 2.16 2.41 -1.64
C MET A 46 1.70 1.27 -2.55
N LYS A 47 2.61 0.41 -3.02
CA LYS A 47 2.28 -0.78 -3.83
C LYS A 47 1.49 -1.84 -3.05
N LYS A 48 0.86 -2.81 -3.74
CA LYS A 48 -0.12 -3.78 -3.17
C LYS A 48 0.32 -4.45 -1.87
N TYR A 49 1.58 -4.87 -1.79
CA TYR A 49 2.12 -5.63 -0.67
C TYR A 49 2.81 -4.77 0.40
N VAL A 50 2.92 -3.45 0.16
CA VAL A 50 3.55 -2.50 1.07
C VAL A 50 2.55 -2.05 2.14
N VAL A 51 2.93 -2.22 3.41
CA VAL A 51 2.15 -1.87 4.59
C VAL A 51 2.96 -0.93 5.46
N TYR A 52 2.31 0.13 5.94
CA TYR A 52 2.90 1.08 6.89
C TYR A 52 2.74 0.59 8.33
N TYR A 53 3.79 0.72 9.13
CA TYR A 53 3.82 0.40 10.55
C TYR A 53 4.35 1.58 11.37
N ARG A 54 3.68 1.83 12.49
CA ARG A 54 4.15 2.70 13.57
C ARG A 54 4.10 1.95 14.89
N GLU A 55 5.23 1.92 15.59
CA GLU A 55 5.34 1.22 16.87
C GLU A 55 6.25 1.96 17.85
N TRP A 56 5.97 1.77 19.14
CA TRP A 56 6.79 2.28 20.23
C TRP A 56 8.05 1.43 20.40
N ILE A 57 9.20 2.09 20.54
CA ILE A 57 10.49 1.43 20.76
C ILE A 57 10.62 1.03 22.24
N ASP A 58 10.16 1.90 23.12
CA ASP A 58 10.31 1.79 24.56
C ASP A 58 8.95 1.52 25.25
N ARG A 59 9.00 0.82 26.38
CA ARG A 59 7.81 0.53 27.20
C ARG A 59 7.19 1.81 27.80
N SER A 60 7.97 2.88 27.92
CA SER A 60 7.53 4.20 28.38
C SER A 60 6.87 5.05 27.29
N HIS A 61 6.76 4.54 26.05
CA HIS A 61 6.14 5.24 24.92
C HIS A 61 6.69 6.66 24.69
N THR A 62 8.00 6.86 24.87
CA THR A 62 8.66 8.14 24.62
C THR A 62 9.25 8.23 23.22
N LYS A 63 9.51 7.08 22.57
CA LYS A 63 10.12 7.01 21.25
C LYS A 63 9.32 6.07 20.36
N GLU A 64 8.85 6.59 19.23
CA GLU A 64 8.23 5.80 18.18
C GLU A 64 9.18 5.58 17.00
N ARG A 65 8.88 4.57 16.19
CA ARG A 65 9.50 4.35 14.90
C ARG A 65 8.45 4.05 13.84
N GLU A 66 8.72 4.58 12.66
CA GLU A 66 7.91 4.40 11.46
C GLU A 66 8.72 3.70 10.39
N TYR A 67 8.10 2.69 9.76
CA TYR A 67 8.72 1.92 8.69
C TYR A 67 7.67 1.25 7.82
N PHE A 68 8.10 0.73 6.67
CA PHE A 68 7.28 -0.06 5.77
C PHE A 68 7.67 -1.52 5.83
N LYS A 69 6.68 -2.39 5.61
CA LYS A 69 6.84 -3.83 5.55
C LYS A 69 6.18 -4.36 4.29
N ILE A 70 6.87 -5.27 3.62
CA ILE A 70 6.33 -6.05 2.50
C ILE A 70 5.85 -7.37 3.07
N GLU A 71 4.55 -7.63 2.93
CA GLU A 71 3.92 -8.86 3.41
C GLU A 71 3.26 -9.63 2.27
N LYS A 72 3.33 -10.97 2.34
CA LYS A 72 2.55 -11.89 1.49
C LYS A 72 2.84 -11.78 -0.02
N HIS A 73 4.04 -11.32 -0.39
CA HIS A 73 4.46 -11.36 -1.78
C HIS A 73 4.87 -12.81 -2.16
N PRO A 74 4.40 -13.40 -3.28
CA PRO A 74 4.68 -14.79 -3.64
C PRO A 74 6.17 -15.13 -3.75
N GLU A 75 6.95 -14.23 -4.36
CA GLU A 75 8.41 -14.37 -4.52
C GLU A 75 9.21 -14.09 -3.23
N LEU A 76 8.54 -13.73 -2.12
CA LEU A 76 9.20 -13.32 -0.89
C LEU A 76 8.74 -14.22 0.27
N PRO A 77 9.47 -15.31 0.56
CA PRO A 77 9.07 -16.28 1.59
C PRO A 77 9.08 -15.68 2.99
N LYS A 78 9.93 -14.69 3.25
CA LYS A 78 10.01 -13.96 4.52
C LYS A 78 9.74 -12.49 4.30
N SER A 79 8.89 -11.89 5.14
CA SER A 79 8.58 -10.46 5.05
C SER A 79 9.84 -9.59 5.06
N TRP A 80 9.89 -8.61 4.17
CA TRP A 80 10.94 -7.60 4.11
C TRP A 80 10.49 -6.34 4.83
N THR A 81 11.41 -5.66 5.52
CA THR A 81 11.12 -4.38 6.19
C THR A 81 12.11 -3.32 5.75
N SER A 82 11.63 -2.09 5.56
CA SER A 82 12.47 -0.92 5.32
C SER A 82 13.30 -0.57 6.56
N SER A 83 14.18 0.42 6.42
CA SER A 83 14.92 0.99 7.54
C SER A 83 14.00 1.42 8.68
N LYS A 84 14.32 0.98 9.90
CA LYS A 84 13.63 1.35 11.15
C LYS A 84 14.24 2.58 11.84
N SER A 85 15.28 3.16 11.25
CA SER A 85 15.97 4.33 11.82
C SER A 85 15.09 5.58 11.67
N ALA A 86 15.02 6.38 12.73
CA ALA A 86 14.37 7.69 12.70
C ALA A 86 15.14 8.71 11.83
N LYS A 87 16.41 8.45 11.51
CA LYS A 87 17.24 9.34 10.68
C LYS A 87 16.85 9.31 9.19
N VAL A 88 16.20 8.25 8.75
CA VAL A 88 15.79 8.09 7.35
C VAL A 88 14.36 8.62 7.19
N LYS A 89 14.14 9.45 6.16
CA LYS A 89 12.82 10.03 5.88
C LYS A 89 11.82 8.95 5.48
N LEU A 90 10.54 9.18 5.77
CA LEU A 90 9.48 8.23 5.46
C LEU A 90 9.28 8.06 3.95
N SER A 91 9.43 9.14 3.16
CA SER A 91 9.41 9.11 1.69
C SER A 91 10.45 8.13 1.14
N ASP A 92 11.66 8.17 1.67
CA ASP A 92 12.78 7.37 1.16
C ASP A 92 12.56 5.90 1.52
N LYS A 93 12.08 5.62 2.74
CA LYS A 93 11.67 4.28 3.16
C LYS A 93 10.55 3.70 2.29
N LEU A 94 9.61 4.55 1.85
CA LEU A 94 8.54 4.15 0.95
C LEU A 94 9.07 3.83 -0.45
N ALA A 95 9.94 4.70 -0.97
CA ALA A 95 10.58 4.51 -2.27
C ALA A 95 11.34 3.17 -2.32
N ASP A 96 12.10 2.87 -1.26
CA ASP A 96 12.80 1.59 -1.11
C ASP A 96 11.83 0.41 -1.14
N ALA A 97 10.74 0.48 -0.36
CA ALA A 97 9.76 -0.59 -0.29
C ALA A 97 9.06 -0.82 -1.65
N ASN A 98 8.71 0.26 -2.35
CA ASN A 98 8.08 0.18 -3.67
C ASN A 98 9.05 -0.38 -4.71
N LYS A 99 10.33 0.03 -4.68
CA LYS A 99 11.37 -0.50 -5.57
C LYS A 99 11.54 -2.01 -5.41
N VAL A 100 11.59 -2.51 -4.17
CA VAL A 100 11.68 -3.95 -3.91
C VAL A 100 10.49 -4.71 -4.53
N ILE A 101 9.28 -4.15 -4.50
CA ILE A 101 8.12 -4.78 -5.16
C ILE A 101 8.28 -4.79 -6.67
N ASP A 102 8.71 -3.68 -7.26
CA ASP A 102 8.87 -3.59 -8.72
C ASP A 102 9.94 -4.58 -9.22
N ASP A 103 11.04 -4.75 -8.46
CA ASP A 103 12.08 -5.75 -8.73
C ASP A 103 11.54 -7.20 -8.62
N LEU A 104 10.73 -7.49 -7.60
CA LEU A 104 10.13 -8.81 -7.40
C LEU A 104 9.11 -9.17 -8.49
N GLU A 105 8.28 -8.22 -8.90
CA GLU A 105 7.31 -8.41 -9.99
C GLU A 105 8.01 -8.55 -11.34
N LYS A 106 9.10 -7.82 -11.56
CA LYS A 106 9.94 -7.99 -12.76
C LYS A 106 10.52 -9.40 -12.82
N LYS A 107 11.15 -9.87 -11.73
CA LYS A 107 11.70 -11.23 -11.64
C LYS A 107 10.64 -12.31 -11.89
N ARG A 108 9.43 -12.14 -11.32
CA ARG A 108 8.30 -13.05 -11.53
C ARG A 108 7.87 -13.11 -13.00
N LYS A 109 7.81 -11.95 -13.69
CA LYS A 109 7.45 -11.89 -15.12
C LYS A 109 8.51 -12.52 -16.02
N GLU A 110 9.79 -12.30 -15.73
CA GLU A 110 10.91 -12.91 -16.47
C GLU A 110 10.90 -14.43 -16.34
N ASN A 111 10.70 -14.95 -15.13
CA ASN A 111 10.58 -16.39 -14.89
C ASN A 111 9.41 -17.02 -15.66
N LEU A 112 8.29 -16.29 -15.82
CA LEU A 112 7.14 -16.75 -16.59
C LEU A 112 7.42 -16.77 -18.10
N HIS A 113 8.13 -15.75 -18.61
CA HIS A 113 8.48 -15.67 -20.04
C HIS A 113 9.41 -16.82 -20.46
N ASN A 114 10.37 -17.18 -19.61
CA ASN A 114 11.36 -18.24 -19.87
C ASN A 114 10.78 -19.67 -19.73
N GLN A 115 9.49 -19.82 -19.43
CA GLN A 115 8.78 -21.10 -19.31
C GLN A 115 7.81 -21.40 -20.46
N THR A 116 7.78 -20.57 -21.50
CA THR A 116 6.94 -20.81 -22.69
C THR A 116 7.79 -21.52 -23.75
N PRO A 117 7.38 -22.72 -24.23
CA PRO A 117 8.16 -23.53 -25.18
C PRO A 117 8.27 -22.92 -26.58
#